data_AF-A0A2S6QXM6-F1
#
_entry.id   AF-A0A2S6QXM6-F1
#
_cell.length_a   1.000
_cell.length_b   1.000
_cell.length_c   1.000
_cell.angle_alpha   90.00
_cell.angle_beta   90.00
_cell.angle_gamma   90.00
#
_symmetry.space_group_name_H-M   'P 1'
#
loop_
_entity.id
_entity.type
_entity.pdbx_description
1 polymer ?
#
loop_
_entity_poly.entity_id
_entity_poly.type
_entity_poly.pdbx_seq_one_letter_code
_entity_poly.pdbx_strand_id
1 'polypeptide(L)'
;MAIHLGRPSPNASRDRPEWQPRKPDLSLHLGPRHPYLVLLLVGFALPPPLPAARCALTAPFHPCRRAKRAGGLLSVALSLGSPPPGVTRPHVSVEPGLSSPAQNGQRQPSDYLTPPNSLKVMSRRSRDQRALTCYDYPGRVGRCEENSMDTDLAPKLDSPVAIRNASRLGQFKNPTGGLALGHVQANLAILPHKAALEFMTFCQRNPKPCPIIDVTDPGEPEPKSAARGADLRTDLPRYRIYKHGKLVDEPTDILGYWRDDLVAFLIGCSFTFENAMLSAGIPLRHHDKSGNVPMYVTNIQCAPSGRFSGPMVVSMRPVPSKLTIKAVEVTGRYPNAHGAPIHWGDPSVIGIYNLAQPDFGEPTYLSNQDVPMFWACGVTPQTVVMASNTSFAITHAPGHMFVTDLKDVDLMR
;
A
#
# COMPACT_ATOMS: atom_id res chain seq x y z
N MET A 1 64.28 28.46 23.56
CA MET A 1 64.22 27.77 24.86
C MET A 1 63.38 26.50 24.70
N ALA A 2 63.70 25.45 25.45
CA ALA A 2 62.94 24.19 25.51
C ALA A 2 62.38 23.99 26.94
N ILE A 3 62.02 22.74 27.32
CA ILE A 3 61.57 22.28 28.66
C ILE A 3 60.09 22.63 28.96
N HIS A 4 59.20 21.71 29.38
CA HIS A 4 59.29 20.23 29.45
C HIS A 4 57.89 19.60 29.28
N LEU A 5 57.81 18.37 28.77
CA LEU A 5 56.70 17.44 29.05
C LEU A 5 57.11 16.49 30.18
N GLY A 6 56.25 16.31 31.19
CA GLY A 6 56.43 15.34 32.29
C GLY A 6 55.79 13.98 31.98
N ARG A 7 56.33 12.89 32.55
CA ARG A 7 55.87 11.50 32.35
C ARG A 7 55.21 10.90 33.62
N PRO A 8 54.47 9.77 33.52
CA PRO A 8 53.50 9.31 34.54
C PRO A 8 53.98 8.15 35.44
N SER A 9 53.05 7.62 36.27
CA SER A 9 53.14 6.40 37.12
C SER A 9 53.90 6.59 38.47
N PRO A 10 53.71 5.75 39.53
CA PRO A 10 53.26 4.34 39.52
C PRO A 10 52.15 3.93 40.53
N ASN A 11 51.85 2.63 40.60
CA ASN A 11 50.89 1.97 41.51
C ASN A 11 51.47 1.67 42.91
N ALA A 12 50.70 1.95 43.97
CA ALA A 12 50.72 1.35 45.33
C ALA A 12 49.60 2.06 46.17
N SER A 13 48.98 1.53 47.23
CA SER A 13 48.96 0.18 47.85
C SER A 13 47.55 -0.09 48.42
N ARG A 14 47.36 -1.22 49.12
CA ARG A 14 46.16 -1.57 49.91
C ARG A 14 46.08 -0.76 51.21
N ASP A 15 44.90 -0.65 51.82
CA ASP A 15 44.56 -1.47 53.00
C ASP A 15 43.08 -1.41 53.43
N ARG A 16 42.67 -2.38 54.26
CA ARG A 16 41.34 -2.52 54.90
C ARG A 16 41.37 -1.96 56.33
N PRO A 17 40.23 -1.97 57.03
CA PRO A 17 40.16 -2.84 58.22
C PRO A 17 39.10 -3.95 58.09
N GLU A 18 39.28 -5.01 58.90
CA GLU A 18 38.41 -6.20 58.93
C GLU A 18 37.68 -6.36 60.29
N TRP A 19 37.05 -7.53 60.46
CA TRP A 19 36.45 -8.09 61.68
C TRP A 19 35.06 -7.56 62.09
N GLN A 20 33.95 -8.32 62.07
CA GLN A 20 33.62 -9.71 62.50
C GLN A 20 33.43 -9.89 64.03
N PRO A 21 32.74 -10.94 64.52
CA PRO A 21 31.41 -11.42 64.10
C PRO A 21 30.50 -11.82 65.29
N ARG A 22 29.17 -11.96 65.11
CA ARG A 22 28.32 -12.79 66.01
C ARG A 22 27.18 -13.54 65.29
N LYS A 23 26.95 -14.77 65.76
CA LYS A 23 25.90 -15.77 65.53
C LYS A 23 25.99 -16.77 66.73
N PRO A 24 25.04 -17.71 66.94
CA PRO A 24 23.67 -17.84 66.44
C PRO A 24 22.63 -17.82 67.59
N ASP A 25 21.34 -18.10 67.32
CA ASP A 25 20.68 -19.31 67.86
C ASP A 25 19.43 -19.71 67.03
N LEU A 26 18.79 -20.84 67.36
CA LEU A 26 17.73 -21.55 66.65
C LEU A 26 16.30 -21.05 66.94
N SER A 27 15.38 -21.16 65.97
CA SER A 27 14.28 -22.16 66.02
C SER A 27 13.24 -22.05 64.88
N LEU A 28 12.93 -23.19 64.24
CA LEU A 28 11.63 -23.71 63.73
C LEU A 28 10.56 -22.68 63.22
N HIS A 29 10.01 -22.79 62.01
CA HIS A 29 9.31 -23.97 61.46
C HIS A 29 9.20 -24.04 59.91
N LEU A 30 9.04 -25.28 59.42
CA LEU A 30 8.42 -25.77 58.16
C LEU A 30 8.31 -24.84 56.92
N GLY A 31 8.86 -25.32 55.80
CA GLY A 31 8.20 -25.25 54.48
C GLY A 31 7.57 -26.62 54.12
N PRO A 32 7.50 -27.01 52.84
CA PRO A 32 6.95 -26.25 51.70
C PRO A 32 5.89 -27.10 50.93
N ARG A 33 5.17 -26.51 49.96
CA ARG A 33 4.68 -27.21 48.73
C ARG A 33 4.01 -26.27 47.72
N HIS A 34 4.43 -26.37 46.46
CA HIS A 34 3.55 -26.08 45.31
C HIS A 34 2.72 -27.33 44.99
N PRO A 35 1.44 -27.13 44.64
CA PRO A 35 0.79 -27.97 43.64
C PRO A 35 0.03 -27.12 42.62
N TYR A 36 0.38 -27.23 41.32
CA TYR A 36 -0.55 -27.26 40.17
C TYR A 36 0.25 -27.29 38.85
N LEU A 37 0.67 -28.50 38.46
CA LEU A 37 1.14 -28.83 37.12
C LEU A 37 0.28 -29.99 36.58
N VAL A 38 -0.86 -29.66 35.99
CA VAL A 38 -1.76 -30.59 35.28
C VAL A 38 -2.40 -29.85 34.10
N LEU A 39 -2.76 -30.57 33.03
CA LEU A 39 -3.44 -30.10 31.81
C LEU A 39 -2.58 -29.34 30.78
N LEU A 40 -1.47 -29.95 30.37
CA LEU A 40 -0.98 -29.84 28.99
C LEU A 40 -1.24 -31.17 28.26
N LEU A 41 -2.35 -31.26 27.54
CA LEU A 41 -2.76 -32.46 26.78
C LEU A 41 -3.52 -32.08 25.49
N VAL A 42 -2.81 -31.45 24.54
CA VAL A 42 -3.21 -31.40 23.13
C VAL A 42 -1.96 -31.75 22.31
N GLY A 43 -2.04 -32.84 21.53
CA GLY A 43 -0.88 -33.37 20.81
C GLY A 43 -0.64 -32.65 19.48
N PHE A 44 0.60 -32.20 19.26
CA PHE A 44 1.13 -31.91 17.93
C PHE A 44 2.33 -32.83 17.66
N ALA A 45 2.20 -33.68 16.65
CA ALA A 45 3.29 -34.56 16.22
C ALA A 45 4.30 -33.76 15.39
N LEU A 46 5.50 -33.54 15.93
CA LEU A 46 6.63 -33.03 15.15
C LEU A 46 7.20 -34.14 14.26
N PRO A 47 7.48 -33.89 12.97
CA PRO A 47 8.19 -34.84 12.13
C PRO A 47 9.65 -35.00 12.61
N PRO A 48 10.26 -36.19 12.46
CA PRO A 48 11.64 -36.42 12.90
C PRO A 48 12.64 -35.60 12.06
N PRO A 49 13.74 -35.10 12.66
CA PRO A 49 14.75 -34.35 11.94
C PRO A 49 15.54 -35.24 10.98
N LEU A 50 15.86 -34.71 9.79
CA LEU A 50 16.70 -35.38 8.81
C LEU A 50 18.16 -35.51 9.34
N PRO A 51 18.84 -36.64 9.11
CA PRO A 51 20.21 -36.83 9.57
C PRO A 51 21.21 -35.92 8.83
N ALA A 52 22.27 -35.53 9.54
CA ALA A 52 23.24 -34.54 9.07
C ALA A 52 24.08 -35.03 7.87
N ALA A 53 24.46 -34.08 7.01
CA ALA A 53 25.18 -34.33 5.78
C ALA A 53 26.57 -34.95 5.99
N ARG A 54 26.96 -35.85 5.07
CA ARG A 54 28.34 -36.31 4.89
C ARG A 54 28.72 -36.19 3.42
N CYS A 55 29.85 -35.56 3.13
CA CYS A 55 30.36 -35.38 1.77
C CYS A 55 31.43 -36.41 1.42
N ALA A 56 31.63 -36.56 0.10
CA ALA A 56 32.80 -37.03 -0.64
C ALA A 56 32.67 -38.39 -1.36
N LEU A 57 32.69 -38.35 -2.70
CA LEU A 57 33.84 -38.83 -3.48
C LEU A 57 33.73 -38.45 -4.98
N THR A 58 34.74 -37.70 -5.44
CA THR A 58 35.33 -37.66 -6.81
C THR A 58 34.51 -38.02 -8.05
N ALA A 59 34.47 -37.09 -9.01
CA ALA A 59 34.25 -37.38 -10.43
C ALA A 59 35.58 -37.65 -11.18
N PRO A 60 35.58 -38.44 -12.27
CA PRO A 60 36.64 -38.44 -13.28
C PRO A 60 36.31 -37.49 -14.45
N PHE A 61 37.30 -36.78 -14.97
CA PHE A 61 37.19 -35.88 -16.13
C PHE A 61 37.90 -36.46 -17.39
N HIS A 62 37.69 -35.77 -18.52
CA HIS A 62 38.48 -35.79 -19.79
C HIS A 62 37.98 -36.73 -20.93
N PRO A 63 38.38 -36.51 -22.22
CA PRO A 63 37.94 -35.34 -22.99
C PRO A 63 37.65 -35.57 -24.51
N CYS A 64 37.19 -34.51 -25.21
CA CYS A 64 37.17 -34.33 -26.68
C CYS A 64 36.11 -35.15 -27.48
N ARG A 65 35.71 -34.80 -28.72
CA ARG A 65 36.21 -33.84 -29.75
C ARG A 65 35.10 -32.93 -30.35
N ARG A 66 35.50 -31.87 -31.06
CA ARG A 66 34.66 -31.06 -31.98
C ARG A 66 34.38 -31.78 -33.31
N ALA A 67 33.22 -31.51 -33.90
CA ALA A 67 32.94 -31.59 -35.35
C ALA A 67 32.08 -30.38 -35.79
N LYS A 68 31.94 -30.11 -37.10
CA LYS A 68 31.21 -28.93 -37.64
C LYS A 68 30.09 -29.32 -38.62
N ARG A 69 28.98 -28.58 -38.56
CA ARG A 69 28.00 -28.26 -39.62
C ARG A 69 27.46 -29.40 -40.51
N ALA A 70 26.20 -29.76 -40.28
CA ALA A 70 25.14 -29.84 -41.31
C ALA A 70 23.79 -29.49 -40.65
N GLY A 71 22.77 -29.12 -41.41
CA GLY A 71 21.47 -28.65 -40.88
C GLY A 71 20.31 -29.61 -41.14
N GLY A 72 19.19 -29.38 -40.45
CA GLY A 72 17.92 -30.08 -40.68
C GLY A 72 16.84 -29.64 -39.66
N LEU A 73 15.68 -29.22 -40.15
CA LEU A 73 14.50 -28.93 -39.33
C LEU A 73 13.62 -30.18 -39.28
N LEU A 74 13.42 -30.75 -38.08
CA LEU A 74 12.38 -31.74 -37.81
C LEU A 74 11.79 -31.49 -36.42
N SER A 75 10.49 -31.17 -36.37
CA SER A 75 9.71 -31.03 -35.14
C SER A 75 9.00 -32.34 -34.81
N VAL A 76 9.20 -32.86 -33.60
CA VAL A 76 8.36 -33.93 -33.03
C VAL A 76 8.04 -33.56 -31.59
N ALA A 77 6.74 -33.49 -31.26
CA ALA A 77 6.27 -33.29 -29.90
C ALA A 77 6.00 -34.65 -29.24
N LEU A 78 6.42 -34.83 -27.98
CA LEU A 78 6.18 -36.05 -27.23
C LEU A 78 5.24 -35.80 -26.04
N SER A 79 4.07 -36.43 -26.15
CA SER A 79 3.16 -36.91 -25.11
C SER A 79 3.06 -36.18 -23.75
N LEU A 80 1.90 -35.55 -23.57
CA LEU A 80 0.92 -35.93 -22.52
C LEU A 80 1.48 -36.36 -21.15
N GLY A 81 1.59 -35.41 -20.22
CA GLY A 81 1.55 -35.69 -18.78
C GLY A 81 0.12 -35.50 -18.26
N SER A 82 -0.48 -36.52 -17.65
CA SER A 82 -1.82 -36.46 -17.05
C SER A 82 -1.78 -35.81 -15.65
N PRO A 83 -2.86 -35.11 -15.23
CA PRO A 83 -2.94 -34.55 -13.88
C PRO A 83 -3.15 -35.63 -12.82
N PRO A 84 -2.61 -35.48 -11.60
CA PRO A 84 -2.88 -36.39 -10.49
C PRO A 84 -4.35 -36.31 -10.04
N PRO A 85 -4.93 -37.42 -9.53
CA PRO A 85 -6.37 -37.51 -9.29
C PRO A 85 -6.84 -36.70 -8.06
N GLY A 86 -7.83 -35.83 -8.27
CA GLY A 86 -8.56 -35.15 -7.19
C GLY A 86 -9.78 -35.96 -6.74
N VAL A 87 -9.87 -36.26 -5.44
CA VAL A 87 -10.95 -37.06 -4.84
C VAL A 87 -11.98 -36.17 -4.12
N THR A 88 -13.02 -35.73 -4.83
CA THR A 88 -14.32 -35.31 -4.27
C THR A 88 -15.37 -35.12 -5.37
N ARG A 89 -16.31 -36.06 -5.52
CA ARG A 89 -17.72 -35.87 -6.00
C ARG A 89 -18.42 -37.23 -6.17
N PRO A 90 -19.42 -37.58 -5.36
CA PRO A 90 -20.28 -38.73 -5.61
C PRO A 90 -21.28 -38.49 -6.75
N HIS A 91 -21.42 -39.51 -7.60
CA HIS A 91 -22.55 -39.88 -8.47
C HIS A 91 -23.67 -38.87 -8.82
N VAL A 92 -23.88 -38.71 -10.13
CA VAL A 92 -25.22 -38.73 -10.75
C VAL A 92 -25.22 -39.87 -11.77
N SER A 93 -26.25 -40.72 -11.76
CA SER A 93 -26.37 -41.86 -12.68
C SER A 93 -26.91 -41.45 -14.05
N VAL A 94 -26.48 -42.17 -15.09
CA VAL A 94 -27.06 -42.13 -16.44
C VAL A 94 -27.65 -43.49 -16.77
N GLU A 95 -28.87 -43.52 -17.28
CA GLU A 95 -29.47 -44.73 -17.90
C GLU A 95 -29.38 -44.66 -19.44
N PRO A 96 -29.34 -45.81 -20.14
CA PRO A 96 -29.10 -45.86 -21.57
C PRO A 96 -30.40 -45.81 -22.39
N GLY A 97 -30.45 -44.94 -23.41
CA GLY A 97 -31.61 -44.82 -24.30
C GLY A 97 -31.59 -45.82 -25.46
N LEU A 98 -32.76 -46.37 -25.79
CA LEU A 98 -33.07 -47.04 -27.06
C LEU A 98 -34.54 -46.84 -27.46
N SER A 99 -34.81 -46.96 -28.76
CA SER A 99 -36.12 -47.12 -29.43
C SER A 99 -36.87 -45.86 -29.92
N SER A 100 -37.32 -45.97 -31.18
CA SER A 100 -38.35 -45.19 -31.88
C SER A 100 -39.10 -46.22 -32.77
N PRO A 101 -40.35 -46.00 -33.27
CA PRO A 101 -40.58 -45.07 -34.39
C PRO A 101 -42.03 -44.49 -34.55
N ALA A 102 -42.21 -43.63 -35.58
CA ALA A 102 -43.45 -43.40 -36.36
C ALA A 102 -44.71 -42.80 -35.65
N GLN A 103 -45.68 -42.17 -36.34
CA GLN A 103 -45.75 -41.40 -37.61
C GLN A 103 -47.08 -40.60 -37.62
N ASN A 104 -47.08 -39.33 -38.08
CA ASN A 104 -48.05 -38.83 -39.08
C ASN A 104 -47.61 -37.45 -39.66
N GLY A 105 -48.27 -36.98 -40.73
CA GLY A 105 -47.98 -35.72 -41.44
C GLY A 105 -48.58 -34.44 -40.82
N GLN A 106 -48.54 -33.28 -41.50
CA GLN A 106 -48.31 -33.09 -42.94
C GLN A 106 -47.83 -31.65 -43.31
N ARG A 107 -47.14 -31.55 -44.45
CA ARG A 107 -46.89 -30.37 -45.33
C ARG A 107 -45.82 -29.32 -44.96
N GLN A 108 -44.96 -29.10 -45.95
CA GLN A 108 -43.98 -28.03 -46.23
C GLN A 108 -44.50 -27.21 -47.46
N PRO A 109 -43.80 -26.20 -48.04
CA PRO A 109 -42.60 -25.45 -47.62
C PRO A 109 -42.94 -23.93 -47.50
N SER A 110 -42.22 -22.86 -47.88
CA SER A 110 -40.92 -22.59 -48.55
C SER A 110 -40.52 -21.10 -48.40
N ASP A 111 -39.22 -20.83 -48.18
CA ASP A 111 -38.34 -19.86 -48.90
C ASP A 111 -38.69 -18.34 -49.00
N TYR A 112 -37.77 -17.36 -49.12
CA TYR A 112 -36.29 -17.34 -49.28
C TYR A 112 -35.67 -15.96 -48.85
N LEU A 113 -34.41 -15.98 -48.37
CA LEU A 113 -33.33 -14.95 -48.54
C LEU A 113 -33.39 -13.52 -47.90
N THR A 114 -32.22 -12.85 -47.95
CA THR A 114 -31.74 -11.66 -47.19
C THR A 114 -31.04 -10.62 -48.12
N PRO A 115 -30.10 -9.74 -47.68
CA PRO A 115 -30.16 -8.47 -46.92
C PRO A 115 -29.86 -7.26 -47.88
N PRO A 116 -29.03 -6.19 -47.66
CA PRO A 116 -28.45 -5.49 -46.49
C PRO A 116 -28.51 -3.91 -46.57
N ASN A 117 -27.61 -3.20 -45.89
CA ASN A 117 -27.07 -1.82 -46.12
C ASN A 117 -27.87 -0.55 -45.67
N SER A 118 -27.27 0.65 -45.52
CA SER A 118 -25.96 1.08 -44.93
C SER A 118 -25.77 2.63 -45.02
N LEU A 119 -25.20 3.29 -43.98
CA LEU A 119 -24.65 4.67 -44.01
C LEU A 119 -25.68 5.81 -44.30
N LYS A 120 -25.42 7.13 -44.23
CA LYS A 120 -24.17 7.91 -44.05
C LYS A 120 -24.42 9.28 -43.36
N VAL A 121 -23.33 9.88 -42.87
CA VAL A 121 -23.18 11.24 -42.27
C VAL A 121 -23.67 12.38 -43.17
N MET A 122 -24.31 13.43 -42.59
CA MET A 122 -24.03 14.83 -42.99
C MET A 122 -24.39 15.88 -41.91
N SER A 123 -23.70 17.02 -41.94
CA SER A 123 -23.87 18.18 -41.06
C SER A 123 -24.61 19.33 -41.75
N ARG A 124 -25.09 20.34 -40.99
CA ARG A 124 -25.43 21.69 -41.51
C ARG A 124 -25.40 22.77 -40.42
N ARG A 125 -25.10 24.00 -40.84
CA ARG A 125 -25.16 25.24 -40.03
C ARG A 125 -26.40 26.05 -40.41
N SER A 126 -27.01 26.74 -39.44
CA SER A 126 -27.77 28.00 -39.57
C SER A 126 -28.05 28.50 -38.13
N ARG A 127 -28.09 29.78 -37.71
CA ARG A 127 -28.65 31.03 -38.28
C ARG A 127 -30.16 30.96 -38.54
N ASP A 128 -31.01 31.89 -38.12
CA ASP A 128 -30.75 33.20 -37.50
C ASP A 128 -31.88 33.61 -36.52
N GLN A 129 -31.60 34.67 -35.76
CA GLN A 129 -32.50 35.70 -35.20
C GLN A 129 -34.02 35.44 -35.10
N ARG A 130 -34.59 35.75 -33.92
CA ARG A 130 -35.95 36.32 -33.81
C ARG A 130 -35.91 37.60 -32.98
N ALA A 131 -36.46 38.68 -33.55
CA ALA A 131 -36.67 39.95 -32.88
C ALA A 131 -38.02 39.99 -32.16
N LEU A 132 -38.23 41.00 -31.31
CA LEU A 132 -39.44 41.16 -30.50
C LEU A 132 -40.63 41.68 -31.33
N THR A 133 -41.83 41.25 -30.95
CA THR A 133 -43.07 42.02 -31.13
C THR A 133 -43.86 41.96 -29.83
N CYS A 134 -43.99 43.10 -29.15
CA CYS A 134 -44.74 43.21 -27.89
C CYS A 134 -46.23 43.44 -28.15
N TYR A 135 -47.08 42.90 -27.29
CA TYR A 135 -48.46 43.37 -27.08
C TYR A 135 -48.70 43.43 -25.58
N ASP A 136 -48.87 44.65 -25.05
CA ASP A 136 -49.22 44.87 -23.66
C ASP A 136 -50.70 44.55 -23.39
N TYR A 137 -50.96 43.94 -22.23
CA TYR A 137 -52.24 44.04 -21.53
C TYR A 137 -51.96 44.16 -20.02
N PRO A 138 -52.49 45.19 -19.34
CA PRO A 138 -52.07 45.53 -17.99
C PRO A 138 -52.79 44.71 -16.90
N GLY A 139 -52.15 44.60 -15.73
CA GLY A 139 -52.88 44.48 -14.46
C GLY A 139 -52.74 43.18 -13.66
N ARG A 140 -51.55 42.89 -13.12
CA ARG A 140 -51.47 42.28 -11.77
C ARG A 140 -50.19 42.71 -11.04
N VAL A 141 -50.34 43.26 -9.84
CA VAL A 141 -49.22 43.80 -9.05
C VAL A 141 -48.56 42.71 -8.21
N GLY A 142 -47.27 42.50 -8.47
CA GLY A 142 -46.22 42.20 -7.50
C GLY A 142 -46.54 41.34 -6.27
N ARG A 143 -46.29 40.03 -6.41
CA ARG A 143 -45.25 39.41 -5.57
C ARG A 143 -44.43 38.47 -6.46
N CYS A 144 -43.32 38.98 -6.97
CA CYS A 144 -42.26 38.11 -7.46
C CYS A 144 -41.61 37.47 -6.22
N GLU A 145 -41.78 36.17 -6.06
CA GLU A 145 -40.82 35.41 -5.26
C GLU A 145 -39.54 35.34 -6.08
N GLU A 146 -38.47 35.98 -5.58
CA GLU A 146 -37.14 35.80 -6.13
C GLU A 146 -36.71 34.36 -5.86
N ASN A 147 -37.05 33.46 -6.77
CA ASN A 147 -36.43 32.15 -6.87
C ASN A 147 -34.94 32.36 -7.14
N SER A 148 -34.16 32.35 -6.06
CA SER A 148 -32.71 32.43 -6.09
C SER A 148 -32.14 31.15 -6.73
N MET A 149 -32.12 31.13 -8.06
CA MET A 149 -31.33 30.18 -8.82
C MET A 149 -29.83 30.41 -8.53
N ASP A 150 -29.08 29.31 -8.57
CA ASP A 150 -27.64 29.23 -8.34
C ASP A 150 -27.13 29.85 -7.03
N THR A 151 -27.41 29.16 -5.92
CA THR A 151 -26.35 28.93 -4.93
C THR A 151 -25.37 27.88 -5.48
N ASP A 152 -24.07 28.16 -5.42
CA ASP A 152 -23.01 27.31 -6.01
C ASP A 152 -23.15 25.81 -5.66
N LEU A 153 -23.58 25.01 -6.64
CA LEU A 153 -23.56 23.55 -6.56
C LEU A 153 -22.14 23.03 -6.81
N ALA A 154 -21.25 23.31 -5.85
CA ALA A 154 -19.89 22.79 -5.82
C ALA A 154 -19.89 21.25 -5.97
N PRO A 155 -19.00 20.67 -6.81
CA PRO A 155 -19.06 19.25 -7.14
C PRO A 155 -18.85 18.37 -5.90
N LYS A 156 -19.79 17.45 -5.66
CA LYS A 156 -19.80 16.59 -4.48
C LYS A 156 -18.64 15.57 -4.54
N LEU A 157 -17.72 15.65 -3.59
CA LEU A 157 -16.47 14.88 -3.56
C LEU A 157 -16.64 13.51 -2.86
N ASP A 158 -17.69 12.77 -3.20
CA ASP A 158 -18.09 11.52 -2.53
C ASP A 158 -17.60 10.23 -3.22
N SER A 159 -17.02 10.34 -4.42
CA SER A 159 -16.52 9.21 -5.22
C SER A 159 -15.12 9.47 -5.77
N PRO A 160 -14.31 8.41 -6.03
CA PRO A 160 -12.95 8.56 -6.57
C PRO A 160 -12.91 9.37 -7.88
N VAL A 161 -13.82 9.07 -8.81
CA VAL A 161 -13.93 9.76 -10.10
C VAL A 161 -14.25 11.25 -9.91
N ALA A 162 -15.14 11.61 -8.98
CA ALA A 162 -15.45 13.02 -8.69
C ALA A 162 -14.23 13.77 -8.12
N ILE A 163 -13.48 13.15 -7.20
CA ILE A 163 -12.27 13.75 -6.59
C ILE A 163 -11.16 13.92 -7.63
N ARG A 164 -10.90 12.90 -8.48
CA ARG A 164 -9.92 12.98 -9.57
C ARG A 164 -10.30 14.05 -10.59
N ASN A 165 -11.57 14.12 -10.99
CA ASN A 165 -12.06 15.16 -11.91
C ASN A 165 -11.96 16.58 -11.32
N ALA A 166 -12.33 16.77 -10.04
CA ALA A 166 -12.22 18.07 -9.38
C ALA A 166 -10.76 18.51 -9.18
N SER A 167 -9.84 17.56 -8.95
CA SER A 167 -8.38 17.81 -8.92
C SER A 167 -7.88 18.24 -10.29
N ARG A 168 -8.24 17.50 -11.35
CA ARG A 168 -7.87 17.78 -12.75
C ARG A 168 -8.37 19.13 -13.25
N LEU A 169 -9.54 19.58 -12.79
CA LEU A 169 -10.09 20.91 -13.09
C LEU A 169 -9.51 22.03 -12.19
N GLY A 170 -8.59 21.71 -11.28
CA GLY A 170 -8.03 22.67 -10.32
C GLY A 170 -9.05 23.18 -9.28
N GLN A 171 -10.22 22.57 -9.19
CA GLN A 171 -11.33 22.94 -8.30
C GLN A 171 -11.13 22.39 -6.88
N PHE A 172 -10.39 21.29 -6.74
CA PHE A 172 -10.06 20.68 -5.45
C PHE A 172 -8.55 20.70 -5.21
N LYS A 173 -8.12 21.28 -4.08
CA LYS A 173 -6.71 21.48 -3.69
C LYS A 173 -6.42 21.15 -2.22
N ASN A 174 -7.39 20.54 -1.52
CA ASN A 174 -7.30 20.24 -0.09
C ASN A 174 -6.83 18.78 0.13
N PRO A 175 -6.49 18.38 1.37
CA PRO A 175 -6.17 16.99 1.67
C PRO A 175 -7.31 16.02 1.33
N THR A 176 -6.98 14.82 0.86
CA THR A 176 -7.95 13.77 0.48
C THR A 176 -8.42 12.91 1.66
N GLY A 177 -7.81 13.05 2.84
CA GLY A 177 -8.17 12.28 4.03
C GLY A 177 -9.66 12.39 4.36
N GLY A 178 -10.32 11.25 4.57
CA GLY A 178 -11.77 11.17 4.83
C GLY A 178 -12.68 11.22 3.59
N LEU A 179 -12.15 11.50 2.39
CA LEU A 179 -12.94 11.47 1.15
C LEU A 179 -13.04 10.06 0.55
N ALA A 180 -14.14 9.78 -0.15
CA ALA A 180 -14.45 8.50 -0.81
C ALA A 180 -14.23 7.25 0.07
N LEU A 181 -14.67 7.31 1.34
CA LEU A 181 -14.52 6.23 2.33
C LEU A 181 -14.82 4.83 1.77
N GLY A 182 -13.99 3.85 2.12
CA GLY A 182 -14.04 2.49 1.56
C GLY A 182 -13.22 2.31 0.27
N HIS A 183 -12.63 3.35 -0.30
CA HIS A 183 -11.72 3.28 -1.45
C HIS A 183 -10.26 3.54 -1.06
N VAL A 184 -9.34 2.83 -1.70
CA VAL A 184 -7.91 2.92 -1.44
C VAL A 184 -7.39 4.27 -1.90
N GLN A 185 -6.74 4.99 -0.99
CA GLN A 185 -5.91 6.15 -1.32
C GLN A 185 -4.44 5.74 -1.39
N ALA A 186 -3.75 6.13 -2.46
CA ALA A 186 -2.38 5.74 -2.75
C ALA A 186 -1.40 6.92 -2.66
N ASN A 187 -0.27 6.68 -2.00
CA ASN A 187 0.93 7.50 -2.08
C ASN A 187 1.50 7.40 -3.50
N LEU A 188 1.75 8.53 -4.16
CA LEU A 188 2.40 8.58 -5.47
C LEU A 188 3.90 8.88 -5.33
N ALA A 189 4.72 8.10 -6.04
CA ALA A 189 6.11 8.40 -6.38
C ALA A 189 6.37 8.13 -7.87
N ILE A 190 7.04 9.04 -8.57
CA ILE A 190 7.34 8.95 -10.01
C ILE A 190 8.84 9.16 -10.21
N LEU A 191 9.48 8.26 -10.96
CA LEU A 191 10.92 8.21 -11.13
C LEU A 191 11.33 8.00 -12.59
N PRO A 192 12.49 8.51 -13.03
CA PRO A 192 13.11 8.11 -14.29
C PRO A 192 13.30 6.59 -14.38
N HIS A 193 12.99 5.99 -15.52
CA HIS A 193 13.04 4.55 -15.79
C HIS A 193 14.39 3.91 -15.42
N LYS A 194 15.49 4.64 -15.64
CA LYS A 194 16.86 4.29 -15.21
C LYS A 194 17.04 4.01 -13.70
N ALA A 195 16.09 4.44 -12.86
CA ALA A 195 16.03 4.19 -11.42
C ALA A 195 14.81 3.35 -11.01
N ALA A 196 13.83 3.16 -11.90
CA ALA A 196 12.58 2.45 -11.61
C ALA A 196 12.82 0.99 -11.18
N LEU A 197 13.77 0.26 -11.79
CA LEU A 197 14.09 -1.11 -11.41
C LEU A 197 14.75 -1.21 -10.01
N GLU A 198 15.62 -0.26 -9.68
CA GLU A 198 16.23 -0.18 -8.34
C GLU A 198 15.17 0.10 -7.27
N PHE A 199 14.21 1.00 -7.57
CA PHE A 199 13.10 1.35 -6.68
C PHE A 199 12.07 0.22 -6.55
N MET A 200 11.66 -0.42 -7.64
CA MET A 200 10.84 -1.64 -7.63
C MET A 200 11.45 -2.70 -6.71
N THR A 201 12.76 -2.94 -6.86
CA THR A 201 13.50 -3.89 -6.03
C THR A 201 13.59 -3.43 -4.56
N PHE A 202 13.68 -2.12 -4.29
CA PHE A 202 13.58 -1.57 -2.93
C PHE A 202 12.20 -1.85 -2.32
N CYS A 203 11.12 -1.59 -3.04
CA CYS A 203 9.75 -1.83 -2.57
C CYS A 203 9.49 -3.32 -2.33
N GLN A 204 9.92 -4.20 -3.24
CA GLN A 204 9.82 -5.65 -3.10
C GLN A 204 10.57 -6.17 -1.85
N ARG A 205 11.73 -5.59 -1.52
CA ARG A 205 12.50 -5.93 -0.31
C ARG A 205 11.90 -5.34 0.97
N ASN A 206 11.06 -4.32 0.86
CA ASN A 206 10.47 -3.60 2.00
C ASN A 206 8.94 -3.48 1.86
N PRO A 207 8.18 -4.58 1.74
CA PRO A 207 6.77 -4.55 1.36
C PRO A 207 5.86 -3.92 2.43
N LYS A 208 6.26 -3.88 3.71
CA LYS A 208 5.49 -3.18 4.75
C LYS A 208 5.50 -1.65 4.57
N PRO A 209 6.64 -0.93 4.51
CA PRO A 209 6.64 0.51 4.24
C PRO A 209 6.32 0.88 2.78
N CYS A 210 6.59 -0.03 1.84
CA CYS A 210 6.46 0.23 0.40
C CYS A 210 5.55 -0.80 -0.34
N PRO A 211 4.28 -1.01 0.09
CA PRO A 211 3.39 -1.94 -0.60
C PRO A 211 2.94 -1.33 -1.93
N ILE A 212 3.38 -1.90 -3.04
CA ILE A 212 2.97 -1.43 -4.38
C ILE A 212 1.52 -1.86 -4.66
N ILE A 213 0.73 -0.91 -5.17
CA ILE A 213 -0.65 -1.08 -5.62
C ILE A 213 -0.72 -1.15 -7.14
N ASP A 214 -0.02 -0.25 -7.83
CA ASP A 214 0.04 -0.19 -9.30
C ASP A 214 1.35 0.45 -9.77
N VAL A 215 1.74 0.16 -11.02
CA VAL A 215 2.98 0.65 -11.65
C VAL A 215 2.70 0.91 -13.12
N THR A 216 3.03 2.10 -13.62
CA THR A 216 2.80 2.44 -15.03
C THR A 216 3.94 2.00 -15.94
N ASP A 217 3.65 1.81 -17.23
CA ASP A 217 4.70 1.67 -18.24
C ASP A 217 5.50 2.99 -18.36
N PRO A 218 6.77 2.97 -18.82
CA PRO A 218 7.55 4.20 -19.01
C PRO A 218 6.86 5.18 -19.98
N GLY A 219 6.65 6.41 -19.50
CA GLY A 219 5.95 7.49 -20.22
C GLY A 219 4.43 7.46 -20.08
N GLU A 220 3.82 6.34 -19.68
CA GLU A 220 2.38 6.20 -19.53
C GLU A 220 1.90 6.78 -18.18
N PRO A 221 0.90 7.69 -18.17
CA PRO A 221 0.38 8.31 -16.95
C PRO A 221 -0.83 7.57 -16.34
N GLU A 222 -1.37 6.54 -17.03
CA GLU A 222 -2.58 5.83 -16.61
C GLU A 222 -2.26 4.67 -15.64
N PRO A 223 -2.82 4.67 -14.41
CA PRO A 223 -2.73 3.54 -13.48
C PRO A 223 -3.79 2.48 -13.85
N LYS A 224 -3.49 1.72 -14.91
CA LYS A 224 -4.40 0.78 -15.60
C LYS A 224 -5.01 -0.32 -14.72
N SER A 225 -4.43 -0.57 -13.54
CA SER A 225 -4.88 -1.57 -12.55
C SER A 225 -5.68 -0.93 -11.41
N ALA A 226 -5.29 0.27 -10.96
CA ALA A 226 -5.91 0.93 -9.80
C ALA A 226 -7.02 1.93 -10.16
N ALA A 227 -6.96 2.59 -11.32
CA ALA A 227 -8.00 3.49 -11.81
C ALA A 227 -7.91 3.70 -13.33
N ARG A 228 -8.70 2.94 -14.09
CA ARG A 228 -8.71 3.00 -15.55
C ARG A 228 -9.32 4.30 -16.06
N GLY A 229 -8.68 4.94 -17.04
CA GLY A 229 -9.04 6.27 -17.53
C GLY A 229 -8.68 7.43 -16.60
N ALA A 230 -7.86 7.19 -15.57
CA ALA A 230 -7.28 8.25 -14.75
C ALA A 230 -5.94 8.73 -15.32
N ASP A 231 -5.55 9.97 -14.99
CA ASP A 231 -4.30 10.59 -15.44
C ASP A 231 -3.49 11.09 -14.22
N LEU A 232 -2.41 10.38 -13.87
CA LEU A 232 -1.56 10.74 -12.73
C LEU A 232 -0.88 12.10 -12.88
N ARG A 233 -0.96 12.76 -14.04
CA ARG A 233 -0.43 14.11 -14.25
C ARG A 233 -1.33 15.24 -13.73
N THR A 234 -2.60 14.93 -13.48
CA THR A 234 -3.63 15.93 -13.11
C THR A 234 -4.60 15.47 -12.02
N ASP A 235 -4.71 14.18 -11.75
CA ASP A 235 -5.77 13.61 -10.93
C ASP A 235 -5.48 13.62 -9.41
N LEU A 236 -4.38 14.24 -8.98
CA LEU A 236 -4.06 14.49 -7.57
C LEU A 236 -4.19 15.99 -7.26
N PRO A 237 -4.61 16.40 -6.05
CA PRO A 237 -4.86 17.81 -5.77
C PRO A 237 -3.58 18.66 -5.71
N ARG A 238 -2.44 18.04 -5.36
CA ARG A 238 -1.13 18.71 -5.27
C ARG A 238 0.06 17.74 -5.31
N TYR A 239 1.13 18.18 -5.93
CA TYR A 239 2.36 17.42 -6.17
C TYR A 239 3.58 18.06 -5.50
N ARG A 240 4.72 17.38 -5.55
CA ARG A 240 6.05 17.87 -5.15
C ARG A 240 7.08 17.44 -6.19
N ILE A 241 7.83 18.40 -6.73
CA ILE A 241 8.87 18.17 -7.74
C ILE A 241 10.24 18.22 -7.06
N TYR A 242 11.06 17.19 -7.28
CA TYR A 242 12.40 17.10 -6.72
C TYR A 242 13.46 17.03 -7.83
N LYS A 243 14.57 17.74 -7.63
CA LYS A 243 15.78 17.65 -8.47
C LYS A 243 16.99 17.48 -7.54
N HIS A 244 17.77 16.42 -7.75
CA HIS A 244 18.93 16.09 -6.90
C HIS A 244 18.59 16.03 -5.40
N GLY A 245 17.50 15.31 -5.07
CA GLY A 245 16.96 15.16 -3.72
C GLY A 245 16.28 16.41 -3.11
N LYS A 246 16.45 17.60 -3.71
CA LYS A 246 15.88 18.86 -3.21
C LYS A 246 14.51 19.13 -3.82
N LEU A 247 13.55 19.56 -3.01
CA LEU A 247 12.26 20.10 -3.46
C LEU A 247 12.51 21.38 -4.27
N VAL A 248 11.85 21.53 -5.42
CA VAL A 248 11.98 22.69 -6.31
C VAL A 248 10.65 23.32 -6.73
N ASP A 249 9.53 22.60 -6.60
CA ASP A 249 8.17 23.11 -6.88
C ASP A 249 7.10 22.24 -6.18
N GLU A 250 5.91 22.79 -5.98
CA GLU A 250 4.74 22.12 -5.39
C GLU A 250 3.42 22.40 -6.17
N PRO A 251 3.34 22.02 -7.46
CA PRO A 251 2.25 22.43 -8.36
C PRO A 251 0.97 21.60 -8.16
N THR A 252 -0.13 22.03 -8.78
CA THR A 252 -1.43 21.31 -8.81
C THR A 252 -1.58 20.36 -10.01
N ASP A 253 -0.68 20.43 -10.99
CA ASP A 253 -0.55 19.46 -12.07
C ASP A 253 0.95 19.26 -12.37
N ILE A 254 1.27 18.24 -13.17
CA ILE A 254 2.65 17.94 -13.60
C ILE A 254 2.77 17.76 -15.11
N LEU A 255 1.87 18.34 -15.90
CA LEU A 255 1.89 18.24 -17.37
C LEU A 255 3.20 18.81 -17.94
N GLY A 256 3.63 19.98 -17.46
CA GLY A 256 4.93 20.59 -17.81
C GLY A 256 6.17 19.92 -17.22
N TYR A 257 5.99 18.90 -16.36
CA TYR A 257 7.06 18.14 -15.70
C TYR A 257 7.14 16.68 -16.17
N TRP A 258 6.15 16.20 -16.93
CA TRP A 258 6.11 14.84 -17.44
C TRP A 258 7.13 14.62 -18.56
N ARG A 259 7.65 13.39 -18.66
CA ARG A 259 8.66 12.98 -19.66
C ARG A 259 8.48 11.50 -19.98
N ASP A 260 8.80 11.11 -21.20
CA ASP A 260 8.56 9.75 -21.72
C ASP A 260 9.40 8.65 -21.04
N ASP A 261 10.39 9.02 -20.23
CA ASP A 261 11.17 8.11 -19.37
C ASP A 261 10.61 7.98 -17.95
N LEU A 262 9.46 8.56 -17.59
CA LEU A 262 8.92 8.48 -16.23
C LEU A 262 8.10 7.20 -16.00
N VAL A 263 8.35 6.54 -14.87
CA VAL A 263 7.56 5.42 -14.35
C VAL A 263 6.90 5.87 -13.06
N ALA A 264 5.58 5.74 -12.97
CA ALA A 264 4.83 6.05 -11.76
C ALA A 264 4.59 4.78 -10.91
N PHE A 265 4.65 4.95 -9.60
CA PHE A 265 4.40 3.92 -8.59
C PHE A 265 3.30 4.43 -7.66
N LEU A 266 2.19 3.69 -7.60
CA LEU A 266 1.18 3.85 -6.57
C LEU A 266 1.49 2.91 -5.41
N ILE A 267 1.60 3.46 -4.21
CA ILE A 267 2.01 2.76 -3.00
C ILE A 267 0.91 2.90 -1.94
N GLY A 268 0.56 1.82 -1.25
CA GLY A 268 -0.53 1.79 -0.28
C GLY A 268 -0.37 2.82 0.84
N CYS A 269 -1.48 3.22 1.44
CA CYS A 269 -1.54 4.16 2.55
C CYS A 269 -2.22 3.53 3.77
N SER A 270 -1.84 3.97 4.98
CA SER A 270 -2.48 3.53 6.22
C SER A 270 -3.97 3.87 6.32
N PHE A 271 -4.47 4.84 5.54
CA PHE A 271 -5.89 5.24 5.55
C PHE A 271 -6.85 4.08 5.21
N THR A 272 -6.41 3.10 4.40
CA THR A 272 -7.22 1.90 4.09
C THR A 272 -7.57 1.07 5.34
N PHE A 273 -6.66 0.93 6.31
CA PHE A 273 -6.97 0.21 7.55
C PHE A 273 -7.60 1.11 8.63
N GLU A 274 -7.63 2.44 8.45
CA GLU A 274 -8.30 3.34 9.40
C GLU A 274 -9.81 3.12 9.42
N ASN A 275 -10.42 2.91 8.24
CA ASN A 275 -11.83 2.48 8.13
C ASN A 275 -12.10 1.18 8.89
N ALA A 276 -11.14 0.23 8.85
CA ALA A 276 -11.22 -1.03 9.56
C ALA A 276 -11.08 -0.87 11.09
N MET A 277 -10.15 -0.02 11.54
CA MET A 277 -9.97 0.30 12.97
C MET A 277 -11.22 0.97 13.55
N LEU A 278 -11.80 1.95 12.86
CA LEU A 278 -13.06 2.60 13.28
C LEU A 278 -14.21 1.59 13.33
N SER A 279 -14.37 0.76 12.29
CA SER A 279 -15.39 -0.31 12.25
C SER A 279 -15.21 -1.34 13.37
N ALA A 280 -13.97 -1.54 13.84
CA ALA A 280 -13.65 -2.38 14.99
C ALA A 280 -13.85 -1.69 16.35
N GLY A 281 -14.29 -0.43 16.39
CA GLY A 281 -14.45 0.36 17.62
C GLY A 281 -13.13 0.85 18.22
N ILE A 282 -12.09 1.00 17.40
CA ILE A 282 -10.77 1.48 17.81
C ILE A 282 -10.66 2.97 17.43
N PRO A 283 -10.49 3.90 18.39
CA PRO A 283 -10.54 5.34 18.13
C PRO A 283 -9.29 5.83 17.38
N LEU A 284 -9.48 6.85 16.53
CA LEU A 284 -8.43 7.47 15.71
C LEU A 284 -8.29 8.96 16.06
N ARG A 285 -7.58 9.25 17.16
CA ARG A 285 -7.50 10.60 17.78
C ARG A 285 -6.95 11.73 16.89
N HIS A 286 -6.43 11.43 15.70
CA HIS A 286 -5.98 12.42 14.72
C HIS A 286 -7.10 12.96 13.82
N HIS A 287 -8.20 12.21 13.65
CA HIS A 287 -9.40 12.68 12.94
C HIS A 287 -10.06 13.85 13.68
N ASP A 288 -10.00 13.86 15.01
CA ASP A 288 -10.63 14.88 15.89
C ASP A 288 -9.99 16.29 15.81
N LYS A 289 -8.92 16.49 15.02
CA LYS A 289 -8.16 17.76 14.97
C LYS A 289 -7.71 18.21 13.57
N SER A 290 -6.94 17.38 12.87
CA SER A 290 -6.20 17.82 11.67
C SER A 290 -6.14 16.78 10.55
N GLY A 291 -6.57 15.54 10.79
CA GLY A 291 -6.48 14.43 9.83
C GLY A 291 -5.06 13.88 9.60
N ASN A 292 -4.02 14.63 9.97
CA ASN A 292 -2.62 14.22 9.81
C ASN A 292 -2.13 13.41 11.03
N VAL A 293 -1.56 12.24 10.76
CA VAL A 293 -0.99 11.34 11.77
C VAL A 293 0.46 11.78 12.09
N PRO A 294 0.92 11.77 13.35
CA PRO A 294 2.34 11.96 13.65
C PRO A 294 3.17 10.81 13.09
N MET A 295 4.23 11.17 12.37
CA MET A 295 5.14 10.25 11.71
C MET A 295 6.59 10.51 12.13
N TYR A 296 7.36 9.44 12.24
CA TYR A 296 8.71 9.45 12.82
C TYR A 296 9.69 8.62 12.00
N VAL A 297 10.92 9.10 11.91
CA VAL A 297 12.06 8.35 11.36
C VAL A 297 12.59 7.41 12.44
N THR A 298 12.65 6.10 12.13
CA THR A 298 13.12 5.10 13.10
C THR A 298 14.62 4.79 12.96
N ASN A 299 15.18 4.09 13.94
CA ASN A 299 16.50 3.45 13.80
C ASN A 299 16.48 2.22 12.85
N ILE A 300 15.31 1.67 12.53
CA ILE A 300 15.13 0.46 11.70
C ILE A 300 15.48 0.78 10.25
N GLN A 301 16.54 0.16 9.72
CA GLN A 301 16.93 0.36 8.32
C GLN A 301 16.10 -0.52 7.37
N CYS A 302 15.68 0.07 6.25
CA CYS A 302 15.14 -0.68 5.12
C CYS A 302 16.26 -1.44 4.38
N ALA A 303 15.94 -2.62 3.86
CA ALA A 303 16.84 -3.41 3.04
C ALA A 303 17.16 -2.66 1.72
N PRO A 304 18.42 -2.27 1.45
CA PRO A 304 18.75 -1.34 0.38
C PRO A 304 18.64 -1.97 -1.02
N SER A 305 18.55 -1.13 -2.04
CA SER A 305 18.55 -1.52 -3.45
C SER A 305 19.07 -0.39 -4.35
N GLY A 306 20.23 -0.60 -4.97
CA GLY A 306 20.89 0.43 -5.78
C GLY A 306 21.13 1.71 -4.98
N ARG A 307 20.65 2.85 -5.49
CA ARG A 307 20.69 4.16 -4.82
C ARG A 307 19.72 4.32 -3.64
N PHE A 308 18.76 3.40 -3.48
CA PHE A 308 17.68 3.53 -2.50
C PHE A 308 18.03 2.79 -1.20
N SER A 309 18.26 3.57 -0.16
CA SER A 309 18.56 3.11 1.21
C SER A 309 18.07 4.16 2.21
N GLY A 310 17.86 3.74 3.46
CA GLY A 310 17.50 4.65 4.55
C GLY A 310 16.68 3.99 5.66
N PRO A 311 16.37 4.75 6.72
CA PRO A 311 15.49 4.33 7.80
C PRO A 311 14.03 4.19 7.36
N MET A 312 13.29 3.30 8.02
CA MET A 312 11.84 3.20 7.89
C MET A 312 11.17 4.38 8.60
N VAL A 313 10.17 4.98 7.94
CA VAL A 313 9.27 5.96 8.56
C VAL A 313 8.03 5.23 9.06
N VAL A 314 7.65 5.49 10.32
CA VAL A 314 6.44 4.94 10.93
C VAL A 314 5.41 6.03 11.22
N SER A 315 4.13 5.67 11.18
CA SER A 315 3.01 6.49 11.66
C SER A 315 2.54 5.96 13.00
N MET A 316 2.36 6.84 13.99
CA MET A 316 1.98 6.47 15.36
C MET A 316 0.51 6.78 15.63
N ARG A 317 -0.23 5.83 16.21
CA ARG A 317 -1.59 6.04 16.71
C ARG A 317 -1.68 5.58 18.17
N PRO A 318 -2.22 6.40 19.09
CA PRO A 318 -2.50 6.00 20.47
C PRO A 318 -3.73 5.09 20.50
N VAL A 319 -3.53 3.82 20.87
CA VAL A 319 -4.60 2.82 20.95
C VAL A 319 -4.84 2.45 22.42
N PRO A 320 -6.09 2.52 22.94
CA PRO A 320 -6.40 2.09 24.30
C PRO A 320 -5.89 0.67 24.56
N SER A 321 -5.21 0.43 25.68
CA SER A 321 -4.49 -0.82 25.98
C SER A 321 -5.31 -2.09 25.72
N LYS A 322 -6.58 -2.10 26.14
CA LYS A 322 -7.56 -3.18 25.94
C LYS A 322 -7.93 -3.49 24.47
N LEU A 323 -7.55 -2.63 23.53
CA LEU A 323 -7.82 -2.76 22.08
C LEU A 323 -6.55 -3.04 21.26
N THR A 324 -5.37 -3.07 21.87
CA THR A 324 -4.08 -3.25 21.16
C THR A 324 -4.03 -4.53 20.32
N ILE A 325 -4.40 -5.68 20.89
CA ILE A 325 -4.47 -6.96 20.15
C ILE A 325 -5.47 -6.87 18.99
N LYS A 326 -6.64 -6.26 19.22
CA LYS A 326 -7.65 -6.05 18.17
C LYS A 326 -7.11 -5.16 17.03
N ALA A 327 -6.28 -4.15 17.34
CA ALA A 327 -5.62 -3.34 16.33
C ALA A 327 -4.60 -4.15 15.50
N VAL A 328 -3.86 -5.07 16.12
CA VAL A 328 -2.96 -6.00 15.41
C VAL A 328 -3.77 -6.92 14.49
N GLU A 329 -4.84 -7.55 14.99
CA GLU A 329 -5.69 -8.48 14.23
C GLU A 329 -6.43 -7.82 13.06
N VAL A 330 -6.90 -6.58 13.24
CA VAL A 330 -7.66 -5.83 12.23
C VAL A 330 -6.73 -5.30 11.15
N THR A 331 -5.63 -4.64 11.53
CA THR A 331 -4.68 -4.09 10.55
C THR A 331 -3.86 -5.19 9.86
N GLY A 332 -3.62 -6.32 10.54
CA GLY A 332 -2.93 -7.49 9.99
C GLY A 332 -3.55 -8.09 8.72
N ARG A 333 -4.86 -7.93 8.52
CA ARG A 333 -5.59 -8.41 7.33
C ARG A 333 -5.31 -7.64 6.05
N TYR A 334 -4.62 -6.50 6.13
CA TYR A 334 -4.34 -5.61 5.00
C TYR A 334 -2.82 -5.55 4.69
N PRO A 335 -2.15 -6.66 4.33
CA PRO A 335 -0.71 -6.65 4.08
C PRO A 335 -0.28 -5.72 2.94
N ASN A 336 -1.19 -5.42 2.01
CA ASN A 336 -0.98 -4.47 0.91
C ASN A 336 -1.22 -3.00 1.32
N ALA A 337 -1.56 -2.72 2.58
CA ALA A 337 -1.69 -1.37 3.15
C ALA A 337 -0.90 -1.27 4.47
N HIS A 338 0.39 -1.62 4.42
CA HIS A 338 1.34 -1.71 5.55
C HIS A 338 1.08 -2.85 6.57
N GLY A 339 -0.18 -3.28 6.73
CA GLY A 339 -0.56 -4.46 7.50
C GLY A 339 -0.46 -4.27 9.02
N ALA A 340 -0.13 -5.35 9.74
CA ALA A 340 0.08 -5.32 11.18
C ALA A 340 1.22 -4.33 11.57
N PRO A 341 1.18 -3.72 12.76
CA PRO A 341 2.19 -2.76 13.21
C PRO A 341 3.62 -3.33 13.19
N ILE A 342 4.59 -2.43 13.18
CA ILE A 342 6.03 -2.70 13.29
C ILE A 342 6.44 -2.80 14.77
N HIS A 343 5.83 -1.97 15.62
CA HIS A 343 6.17 -1.86 17.04
C HIS A 343 5.00 -1.31 17.86
N TRP A 344 5.02 -1.50 19.18
CA TRP A 344 4.16 -0.80 20.13
C TRP A 344 4.78 -0.79 21.53
N GLY A 345 4.39 0.17 22.37
CA GLY A 345 4.97 0.35 23.70
C GLY A 345 6.14 1.34 23.67
N ASP A 346 7.25 1.02 24.34
CA ASP A 346 8.39 1.94 24.50
C ASP A 346 8.94 2.44 23.15
N PRO A 347 8.79 3.73 22.82
CA PRO A 347 9.19 4.27 21.51
C PRO A 347 10.72 4.33 21.33
N SER A 348 11.49 4.32 22.42
CA SER A 348 12.96 4.43 22.37
C SER A 348 13.63 3.22 21.73
N VAL A 349 12.98 2.05 21.79
CA VAL A 349 13.42 0.79 21.13
C VAL A 349 13.60 0.99 19.62
N ILE A 350 12.71 1.77 19.00
CA ILE A 350 12.75 2.10 17.56
C ILE A 350 13.40 3.47 17.27
N GLY A 351 14.11 4.04 18.25
CA GLY A 351 14.87 5.29 18.12
C GLY A 351 14.05 6.57 18.32
N ILE A 352 12.79 6.47 18.76
CA ILE A 352 11.91 7.64 18.93
C ILE A 352 11.93 8.06 20.40
N TYR A 353 12.61 9.17 20.69
CA TYR A 353 12.81 9.65 22.07
C TYR A 353 11.79 10.70 22.54
N ASN A 354 11.01 11.30 21.64
CA ASN A 354 10.02 12.33 21.99
C ASN A 354 8.77 12.28 21.09
N LEU A 355 7.64 11.80 21.63
CA LEU A 355 6.36 11.74 20.90
C LEU A 355 5.64 13.10 20.76
N ALA A 356 6.17 14.17 21.36
CA ALA A 356 5.68 15.54 21.13
C ALA A 356 6.37 16.23 19.93
N GLN A 357 7.37 15.60 19.31
CA GLN A 357 8.13 16.13 18.18
C GLN A 357 8.21 15.07 17.05
N PRO A 358 7.15 14.91 16.24
CA PRO A 358 7.20 14.09 15.03
C PRO A 358 8.08 14.73 13.95
N ASP A 359 8.72 13.89 13.14
CA ASP A 359 9.47 14.34 11.96
C ASP A 359 8.54 14.84 10.83
N PHE A 360 7.31 14.30 10.76
CA PHE A 360 6.27 14.74 9.82
C PHE A 360 4.88 14.64 10.44
N GLY A 361 3.97 15.55 10.07
CA GLY A 361 2.61 15.59 10.61
C GLY A 361 2.53 16.25 12.00
N GLU A 362 1.39 16.11 12.66
CA GLU A 362 1.07 16.84 13.90
C GLU A 362 1.15 15.94 15.14
N PRO A 363 1.67 16.43 16.29
CA PRO A 363 1.71 15.66 17.52
C PRO A 363 0.29 15.36 18.03
N THR A 364 0.08 14.13 18.51
CA THR A 364 -1.22 13.66 19.03
C THR A 364 -1.19 13.45 20.54
N TYR A 365 -2.36 13.49 21.18
CA TYR A 365 -2.49 13.29 22.62
C TYR A 365 -2.53 11.79 22.97
N LEU A 366 -1.71 11.40 23.93
CA LEU A 366 -1.73 10.08 24.55
C LEU A 366 -2.19 10.22 26.01
N SER A 367 -3.15 9.40 26.42
CA SER A 367 -3.53 9.24 27.83
C SER A 367 -2.78 8.08 28.47
N ASN A 368 -2.76 8.04 29.80
CA ASN A 368 -2.12 6.98 30.59
C ASN A 368 -2.75 5.57 30.39
N GLN A 369 -3.81 5.44 29.58
CA GLN A 369 -4.44 4.17 29.20
C GLN A 369 -4.21 3.79 27.72
N ASP A 370 -3.59 4.67 26.93
CA ASP A 370 -3.19 4.36 25.55
C ASP A 370 -1.82 3.72 25.49
N VAL A 371 -1.63 2.83 24.52
CA VAL A 371 -0.32 2.36 24.08
C VAL A 371 -0.03 3.04 22.73
N PRO A 372 1.13 3.70 22.56
CA PRO A 372 1.56 4.15 21.24
C PRO A 372 1.85 2.92 20.37
N MET A 373 1.16 2.83 19.24
CA MET A 373 1.34 1.75 18.26
C MET A 373 1.84 2.34 16.93
N PHE A 374 2.81 1.67 16.31
CA PHE A 374 3.59 2.20 15.18
C PHE A 374 3.42 1.30 13.95
N TRP A 375 2.89 1.87 12.86
CA TRP A 375 2.76 1.20 11.56
C TRP A 375 3.78 1.77 10.58
N ALA A 376 4.33 0.94 9.70
CA ALA A 376 5.12 1.42 8.58
C ALA A 376 4.29 2.42 7.72
N CYS A 377 4.95 3.38 7.08
CA CYS A 377 4.27 4.47 6.40
C CYS A 377 4.82 4.70 4.98
N GLY A 378 3.91 5.01 4.04
CA GLY A 378 4.20 5.43 2.67
C GLY A 378 4.94 6.78 2.51
N VAL A 379 5.36 7.41 3.61
CA VAL A 379 6.38 8.47 3.62
C VAL A 379 7.80 7.90 3.51
N THR A 380 8.04 6.64 3.91
CA THR A 380 9.35 5.95 3.75
C THR A 380 9.89 5.99 2.31
N PRO A 381 9.12 5.64 1.25
CA PRO A 381 9.62 5.77 -0.12
C PRO A 381 9.91 7.23 -0.50
N GLN A 382 9.21 8.22 0.07
CA GLN A 382 9.48 9.64 -0.21
C GLN A 382 10.83 10.06 0.39
N THR A 383 11.09 9.75 1.66
CA THR A 383 12.37 10.09 2.32
C THR A 383 13.55 9.37 1.68
N VAL A 384 13.37 8.12 1.27
CA VAL A 384 14.39 7.33 0.55
C VAL A 384 14.64 7.88 -0.87
N VAL A 385 13.60 8.32 -1.59
CA VAL A 385 13.76 9.01 -2.89
C VAL A 385 14.50 10.34 -2.73
N MET A 386 14.19 11.13 -1.70
CA MET A 386 14.90 12.37 -1.39
C MET A 386 16.39 12.11 -1.03
N ALA A 387 16.66 11.15 -0.14
CA ALA A 387 18.01 10.80 0.29
C ALA A 387 18.88 10.22 -0.84
N SER A 388 18.28 9.49 -1.79
CA SER A 388 18.99 8.83 -2.90
C SER A 388 19.67 9.77 -3.92
N ASN A 389 19.51 11.10 -3.78
CA ASN A 389 20.01 12.11 -4.73
C ASN A 389 19.61 11.81 -6.20
N THR A 390 18.39 11.29 -6.41
CA THR A 390 17.90 11.01 -7.76
C THR A 390 17.79 12.32 -8.55
N SER A 391 18.27 12.32 -9.80
CA SER A 391 18.39 13.53 -10.64
C SER A 391 17.06 14.27 -10.85
N PHE A 392 15.95 13.52 -10.85
CA PHE A 392 14.59 14.02 -10.92
C PHE A 392 13.64 13.03 -10.25
N ALA A 393 12.66 13.51 -9.51
CA ALA A 393 11.55 12.70 -8.99
C ALA A 393 10.31 13.58 -8.79
N ILE A 394 9.14 12.96 -8.78
CA ILE A 394 7.88 13.62 -8.40
C ILE A 394 7.21 12.77 -7.31
N THR A 395 6.60 13.40 -6.32
CA THR A 395 5.63 12.74 -5.43
C THR A 395 4.32 13.52 -5.39
N HIS A 396 3.30 12.93 -4.79
CA HIS A 396 2.20 13.73 -4.22
C HIS A 396 2.71 14.65 -3.08
N ALA A 397 1.95 15.69 -2.75
CA ALA A 397 2.15 16.42 -1.50
C ALA A 397 1.52 15.65 -0.31
N PRO A 398 2.10 15.66 0.91
CA PRO A 398 1.52 14.97 2.06
C PRO A 398 0.06 15.35 2.29
N GLY A 399 -0.79 14.34 2.51
CA GLY A 399 -2.24 14.52 2.66
C GLY A 399 -3.04 14.60 1.35
N HIS A 400 -2.39 14.77 0.19
CA HIS A 400 -3.03 14.99 -1.11
C HIS A 400 -2.84 13.75 -2.02
N MET A 401 -3.32 12.59 -1.56
CA MET A 401 -3.06 11.29 -2.21
C MET A 401 -3.88 11.09 -3.49
N PHE A 402 -3.51 10.08 -4.28
CA PHE A 402 -4.33 9.62 -5.40
C PHE A 402 -5.48 8.73 -4.91
N VAL A 403 -6.72 9.06 -5.25
CA VAL A 403 -7.90 8.23 -4.89
C VAL A 403 -8.17 7.24 -6.01
N THR A 404 -7.96 5.95 -5.74
CA THR A 404 -8.11 4.86 -6.71
C THR A 404 -9.58 4.39 -6.82
N ASP A 405 -9.88 3.55 -7.82
CA ASP A 405 -11.17 2.87 -7.94
C ASP A 405 -11.21 1.53 -7.17
N LEU A 406 -10.07 1.09 -6.62
CA LEU A 406 -9.97 -0.08 -5.74
C LEU A 406 -10.62 0.21 -4.39
N LYS A 407 -11.25 -0.81 -3.80
CA LYS A 407 -11.84 -0.74 -2.47
C LYS A 407 -10.86 -1.24 -1.42
N ASP A 408 -11.02 -0.77 -0.18
CA ASP A 408 -10.22 -1.22 0.96
C ASP A 408 -10.27 -2.74 1.13
N VAL A 409 -11.41 -3.37 0.79
CA VAL A 409 -11.60 -4.83 0.81
C VAL A 409 -10.76 -5.57 -0.23
N ASP A 410 -10.38 -4.92 -1.35
CA ASP A 410 -9.58 -5.54 -2.42
C ASP A 410 -8.10 -5.67 -2.02
N LEU A 411 -7.69 -5.01 -0.92
CA LEU A 411 -6.36 -5.12 -0.32
C LEU A 411 -6.29 -6.08 0.88
N MET A 412 -7.40 -6.74 1.22
CA MET A 412 -7.43 -7.79 2.24
C MET A 412 -6.74 -9.08 1.75
N ARG A 413 -6.24 -9.89 2.69
CA ARG A 413 -5.84 -11.29 2.49
C ARG A 413 -6.21 -12.15 3.70
#